data_AF-A0AB74U6U2-F1
#
_entry.id   AF-A0AB74U6U2-F1
#
_cell.length_a   1.000
_cell.length_b   1.000
_cell.length_c   1.000
_cell.angle_alpha   90.00
_cell.angle_beta   90.00
_cell.angle_gamma   90.00
#
_symmetry.space_group_name_H-M   'P 1'
#
loop_
_entity.id
_entity.type
_entity.pdbx_description
1 polymer ?
#
loop_
_entity_poly.entity_id
_entity_poly.type
_entity_poly.pdbx_seq_one_letter_code
_entity_poly.pdbx_strand_id
1 'polypeptide(L)'
;MSAKVDILGVKFDETTEKEMLATLYERLHTGEKTFIVTANPEIVMYAQDDVSYRELINQADYVVPDGIGVVYASRYQRESLPERVPGFDLMLGLLEIANRTQKRVYLLGGTEAVIEKTAAYVTRNYPELIIAGYHHGYIDPADPTYREIVKATSPDIVLVAMGFPRQEQWAHQYLAEVESGIAMGIGGSFDVLAGATKRAPDWIQRLNIEWLYRLMRQPSRWGRMLAIPKFMWKIIRSNKGRNT
;
A
#
# COMPACT_ATOMS: atom_id res chain seq x y z
N MET A 1 9.74 -11.87 -14.08
CA MET A 1 10.01 -11.18 -12.80
C MET A 1 10.53 -9.79 -13.14
N SER A 2 9.97 -8.73 -12.53
CA SER A 2 10.49 -7.37 -12.74
C SER A 2 11.85 -7.22 -12.08
N ALA A 3 12.68 -6.32 -12.61
CA ALA A 3 13.91 -5.90 -11.92
C ALA A 3 13.54 -5.26 -10.56
N LYS A 4 14.40 -5.44 -9.56
CA LYS A 4 14.21 -4.85 -8.23
C LYS A 4 15.37 -3.92 -7.87
N VAL A 5 15.05 -2.80 -7.23
CA VAL A 5 15.99 -1.79 -6.72
C VAL A 5 16.04 -1.89 -5.20
N ASP A 6 17.24 -2.05 -4.64
CA ASP A 6 17.42 -2.09 -3.18
C ASP A 6 17.57 -0.67 -2.62
N ILE A 7 16.66 -0.29 -1.73
CA ILE A 7 16.72 0.98 -1.01
C ILE A 7 16.71 0.69 0.47
N LEU A 8 17.91 0.73 1.08
CA LEU A 8 18.13 0.44 2.50
C LEU A 8 17.54 -0.94 2.90
N GLY A 9 17.79 -1.96 2.08
CA GLY A 9 17.36 -3.33 2.34
C GLY A 9 15.89 -3.63 2.05
N VAL A 10 15.13 -2.67 1.51
CA VAL A 10 13.77 -2.91 0.97
C VAL A 10 13.87 -3.00 -0.55
N LYS A 11 13.37 -4.09 -1.13
CA LYS A 11 13.48 -4.40 -2.56
C LYS A 11 12.26 -3.92 -3.33
N PHE A 12 12.36 -2.75 -3.94
CA PHE A 12 11.29 -2.14 -4.74
C PHE A 12 11.25 -2.70 -6.15
N ASP A 13 10.06 -2.96 -6.67
CA ASP A 13 9.87 -3.38 -8.06
C ASP A 13 9.99 -2.18 -9.00
N GLU A 14 10.78 -2.35 -10.06
CA GLU A 14 10.90 -1.40 -11.15
C GLU A 14 9.65 -1.49 -12.03
N THR A 15 8.66 -0.63 -11.75
CA THR A 15 7.37 -0.66 -12.42
C THR A 15 6.72 0.72 -12.44
N THR A 16 5.94 0.98 -13.47
CA THR A 16 4.98 2.10 -13.52
C THR A 16 3.62 1.69 -12.95
N GLU A 17 2.77 2.65 -12.60
CA GLU A 17 1.40 2.40 -12.16
C GLU A 17 0.62 1.61 -13.22
N LYS A 18 0.80 1.98 -14.49
CA LYS A 18 0.16 1.31 -15.63
C LYS A 18 0.61 -0.14 -15.77
N GLU A 19 1.91 -0.41 -15.69
CA GLU A 19 2.46 -1.77 -15.77
C GLU A 19 2.04 -2.61 -14.57
N MET A 20 2.00 -2.00 -13.38
CA MET A 20 1.53 -2.66 -12.17
C MET A 20 0.05 -3.05 -12.31
N LEU A 21 -0.82 -2.14 -12.73
CA LEU A 21 -2.25 -2.45 -12.95
C LEU A 21 -2.46 -3.54 -14.00
N ALA A 22 -1.69 -3.53 -15.10
CA ALA A 22 -1.73 -4.60 -16.10
C ALA A 22 -1.32 -5.95 -15.50
N THR A 23 -0.26 -5.96 -14.68
CA THR A 23 0.20 -7.17 -13.99
C THR A 23 -0.84 -7.69 -12.99
N LEU A 24 -1.47 -6.80 -12.23
CA LEU A 24 -2.51 -7.18 -11.26
C LEU A 24 -3.77 -7.69 -11.93
N TYR A 25 -4.14 -7.11 -13.08
CA TYR A 25 -5.23 -7.63 -13.90
C TYR A 25 -4.99 -9.10 -14.30
N GLU A 26 -3.79 -9.41 -14.81
CA GLU A 26 -3.44 -10.78 -15.20
C GLU A 26 -3.41 -11.73 -14.00
N ARG A 27 -2.79 -11.35 -12.87
CA ARG A 27 -2.75 -12.20 -11.67
C ARG A 27 -4.13 -12.46 -11.07
N LEU A 28 -5.02 -11.47 -11.15
CA LEU A 28 -6.42 -11.63 -10.74
C LEU A 28 -7.20 -12.58 -11.67
N HIS A 29 -6.83 -12.59 -12.96
CA HIS A 29 -7.41 -13.48 -13.96
C HIS A 29 -6.92 -14.93 -13.80
N THR A 30 -5.62 -15.12 -13.52
CA THR A 30 -4.99 -16.44 -13.31
C THR A 30 -5.21 -17.01 -11.91
N GLY A 31 -5.76 -16.22 -10.98
CA GLY A 31 -6.02 -16.65 -9.60
C GLY A 31 -4.74 -16.75 -8.76
N GLU A 32 -3.70 -16.00 -9.11
CA GLU A 32 -2.44 -16.02 -8.38
C GLU A 32 -2.55 -15.26 -7.05
N LYS A 33 -2.08 -15.89 -5.96
CA LYS A 33 -1.84 -15.18 -4.70
C LYS A 33 -0.88 -14.03 -4.93
N THR A 34 -1.26 -12.84 -4.51
CA THR A 34 -0.46 -11.63 -4.74
C THR A 34 -0.44 -10.75 -3.50
N PHE A 35 0.73 -10.67 -2.85
CA PHE A 35 0.97 -9.76 -1.75
C PHE A 35 1.61 -8.46 -2.24
N ILE A 36 0.96 -7.32 -1.97
CA ILE A 36 1.41 -6.00 -2.42
C ILE A 36 1.69 -5.09 -1.23
N VAL A 37 2.88 -4.49 -1.22
CA VAL A 37 3.30 -3.48 -0.25
C VAL A 37 3.52 -2.15 -0.95
N THR A 38 2.82 -1.10 -0.51
CA THR A 38 3.00 0.27 -1.02
C THR A 38 3.98 1.02 -0.11
N ALA A 39 5.27 0.79 -0.32
CA ALA A 39 6.30 1.28 0.60
C ALA A 39 6.66 2.75 0.35
N ASN A 40 6.66 3.53 1.42
CA ASN A 40 7.10 4.92 1.45
C ASN A 40 8.32 5.07 2.39
N PRO A 41 8.95 6.26 2.51
CA PRO A 41 10.10 6.44 3.39
C PRO A 41 9.86 6.07 4.85
N GLU A 42 8.64 6.20 5.38
CA GLU A 42 8.33 5.79 6.75
C GLU A 42 8.43 4.27 6.92
N ILE A 43 7.87 3.50 5.98
CA ILE A 43 7.96 2.04 5.95
C ILE A 43 9.42 1.59 5.82
N VAL A 44 10.21 2.22 4.94
CA VAL A 44 11.63 1.87 4.77
C VAL A 44 12.42 2.13 6.05
N MET A 45 12.17 3.25 6.73
CA MET A 45 12.83 3.56 8.00
C MET A 45 12.39 2.62 9.12
N TYR A 46 11.12 2.24 9.18
CA TYR A 46 10.65 1.25 10.14
C TYR A 46 11.30 -0.12 9.90
N ALA A 47 11.40 -0.56 8.64
CA ALA A 47 12.09 -1.80 8.25
C ALA A 47 13.60 -1.79 8.53
N GLN A 48 14.21 -0.63 8.72
CA GLN A 48 15.60 -0.54 9.18
C GLN A 48 15.76 -0.85 10.66
N ASP A 49 14.75 -0.51 11.46
CA ASP A 49 14.76 -0.68 12.91
C ASP A 49 14.13 -2.04 13.32
N ASP A 50 13.27 -2.61 12.48
CA ASP A 50 12.60 -3.90 12.66
C ASP A 50 12.96 -4.88 11.53
N VAL A 51 13.89 -5.80 11.82
CA VAL A 51 14.38 -6.80 10.85
C VAL A 51 13.28 -7.77 10.43
N SER A 52 12.42 -8.18 11.38
CA SER A 52 11.33 -9.12 11.10
C SER A 52 10.33 -8.52 10.12
N TYR A 53 10.01 -7.23 10.28
CA TYR A 53 9.15 -6.52 9.35
C TYR A 53 9.80 -6.34 7.97
N ARG A 54 11.11 -6.07 7.92
CA ARG A 54 11.84 -6.00 6.64
C ARG A 54 11.80 -7.31 5.88
N GLU A 55 12.01 -8.43 6.58
CA GLU A 55 11.93 -9.76 5.99
C GLU A 55 10.53 -10.07 5.49
N LEU A 56 9.49 -9.68 6.24
CA LEU A 56 8.10 -9.81 5.83
C LEU A 56 7.80 -9.04 4.53
N ILE A 57 8.12 -7.75 4.46
CA ILE A 57 7.79 -6.95 3.26
C ILE A 57 8.63 -7.36 2.04
N ASN A 58 9.83 -7.90 2.24
CA ASN A 58 10.65 -8.44 1.15
C ASN A 58 10.16 -9.81 0.64
N GLN A 59 9.22 -10.46 1.33
CA GLN A 59 8.50 -11.64 0.84
C GLN A 59 7.29 -11.26 -0.04
N ALA A 60 6.94 -9.97 -0.13
CA ALA A 60 5.88 -9.51 -1.01
C ALA A 60 6.22 -9.81 -2.48
N ASP A 61 5.20 -10.19 -3.25
CA ASP A 61 5.31 -10.31 -4.70
C ASP A 61 5.75 -8.98 -5.31
N TYR A 62 5.11 -7.89 -4.86
CA TYR A 62 5.38 -6.53 -5.33
C TYR A 62 5.54 -5.54 -4.17
N VAL A 63 6.64 -4.80 -4.20
CA VAL A 63 6.87 -3.64 -3.35
C VAL A 63 6.93 -2.41 -4.24
N VAL A 64 5.88 -1.59 -4.24
CA VAL A 64 5.77 -0.43 -5.13
C VAL A 64 6.17 0.88 -4.44
N PRO A 65 6.80 1.83 -5.15
CA PRO A 65 7.27 3.08 -4.56
C PRO A 65 6.14 4.11 -4.38
N ASP A 66 5.48 4.08 -3.22
CA ASP A 66 4.38 5.00 -2.87
C ASP A 66 4.86 6.44 -2.61
N GLY A 67 6.08 6.62 -2.10
CA GLY A 67 6.60 7.93 -1.73
C GLY A 67 7.66 8.46 -2.68
N ILE A 68 7.59 9.76 -3.04
CA ILE A 68 8.60 10.40 -3.91
C ILE A 68 10.03 10.29 -3.37
N GLY A 69 10.19 10.24 -2.04
CA GLY A 69 11.50 10.08 -1.40
C GLY A 69 12.21 8.80 -1.85
N VAL A 70 11.45 7.73 -2.06
CA VAL A 70 11.97 6.45 -2.57
C VAL A 70 12.48 6.61 -4.00
N VAL A 71 11.72 7.29 -4.86
CA VAL A 71 12.12 7.58 -6.25
C VAL A 71 13.36 8.48 -6.31
N TYR A 72 13.48 9.48 -5.42
CA TYR A 72 14.70 10.29 -5.34
C TYR A 72 15.91 9.48 -4.85
N ALA A 73 15.69 8.60 -3.87
CA ALA A 73 16.75 7.73 -3.34
C ALA A 73 17.28 6.73 -4.37
N SER A 74 16.40 6.21 -5.23
CA SER A 74 16.75 5.30 -6.33
C SER A 74 17.64 6.01 -7.36
N ARG A 75 17.21 7.20 -7.82
CA ARG A 75 17.98 8.07 -8.73
C ARG A 75 19.35 8.45 -8.16
N TYR A 76 19.41 8.79 -6.88
CA TYR A 76 20.67 9.12 -6.21
C TYR A 76 21.66 7.93 -6.20
N GLN A 77 21.14 6.71 -6.11
CA GLN A 77 21.92 5.47 -6.17
C GLN A 77 22.21 4.98 -7.60
N ARG A 78 21.75 5.71 -8.64
CA ARG A 78 21.85 5.33 -10.07
C ARG A 78 21.09 4.06 -10.46
N GLU A 79 20.24 3.54 -9.59
CA GLU A 79 19.28 2.46 -9.87
C GLU A 79 17.90 3.13 -9.94
N SER A 80 17.48 3.58 -11.12
CA SER A 80 16.35 4.51 -11.21
C SER A 80 15.02 3.80 -11.34
N LEU A 81 14.23 3.82 -10.26
CA LEU A 81 12.79 3.54 -10.35
C LEU A 81 12.13 4.51 -11.35
N PRO A 82 11.28 4.02 -12.26
CA PRO A 82 10.76 4.82 -13.37
C PRO A 82 9.88 5.97 -12.88
N GLU A 83 8.98 5.69 -11.94
CA GLU A 83 8.07 6.67 -11.36
C GLU A 83 7.65 6.33 -9.92
N ARG A 84 6.88 7.24 -9.32
CA ARG A 84 6.15 7.00 -8.08
C ARG A 84 4.87 6.25 -8.44
N VAL A 85 4.54 5.20 -7.69
CA VAL A 85 3.31 4.42 -7.84
C VAL A 85 2.49 4.59 -6.55
N PRO A 86 1.60 5.60 -6.47
CA PRO A 86 0.87 5.89 -5.25
C PRO A 86 -0.09 4.74 -4.90
N GLY A 87 -0.06 4.29 -3.65
CA GLY A 87 -0.93 3.21 -3.19
C GLY A 87 -2.42 3.53 -3.32
N PHE A 88 -2.78 4.82 -3.20
CA PHE A 88 -4.14 5.29 -3.41
C PHE A 88 -4.61 5.14 -4.87
N ASP A 89 -3.76 5.49 -5.84
CA ASP A 89 -4.11 5.41 -7.26
C ASP A 89 -4.15 3.95 -7.73
N LEU A 90 -3.19 3.14 -7.27
CA LEU A 90 -3.18 1.69 -7.52
C LEU A 90 -4.44 1.00 -6.92
N MET A 91 -4.89 1.41 -5.73
CA MET A 91 -6.16 0.96 -5.14
C MET A 91 -7.37 1.34 -6.01
N LEU A 92 -7.44 2.58 -6.52
CA LEU A 92 -8.53 3.00 -7.43
C LEU A 92 -8.54 2.17 -8.72
N GLY A 93 -7.37 1.93 -9.31
CA GLY A 93 -7.25 1.08 -10.49
C GLY A 93 -7.67 -0.37 -10.24
N LEU A 94 -7.38 -0.92 -9.06
CA LEU A 94 -7.89 -2.24 -8.65
C LEU A 94 -9.41 -2.28 -8.50
N LEU A 95 -10.02 -1.22 -7.93
CA LEU A 95 -11.48 -1.12 -7.84
C LEU A 95 -12.11 -1.05 -9.24
N GLU A 96 -11.49 -0.32 -10.17
CA GLU A 96 -11.95 -0.25 -11.57
C GLU A 96 -11.83 -1.61 -12.28
N ILE A 97 -10.71 -2.31 -12.10
CA ILE A 97 -10.54 -3.69 -12.61
C ILE A 97 -11.64 -4.59 -12.05
N ALA A 98 -11.88 -4.54 -10.73
CA ALA A 98 -12.88 -5.37 -10.09
C ALA A 98 -14.30 -5.04 -10.54
N ASN A 99 -14.62 -3.78 -10.78
CA ASN A 99 -15.88 -3.35 -11.36
C ASN A 99 -16.08 -3.94 -12.76
N ARG A 100 -15.09 -3.78 -13.63
CA ARG A 100 -15.16 -4.27 -15.03
C ARG A 100 -15.20 -5.80 -15.14
N THR A 101 -14.72 -6.51 -14.13
CA THR A 101 -14.59 -7.98 -14.14
C THR A 101 -15.49 -8.67 -13.10
N GLN A 102 -16.37 -7.91 -12.44
CA GLN A 102 -17.31 -8.37 -11.41
C GLN A 102 -16.62 -9.16 -10.28
N LYS A 103 -15.43 -8.71 -9.89
CA LYS A 103 -14.62 -9.35 -8.85
C LYS A 103 -15.08 -8.93 -7.46
N ARG A 104 -14.84 -9.83 -6.50
CA ARG A 104 -15.25 -9.70 -5.11
C ARG A 104 -14.18 -8.95 -4.33
N VAL A 105 -14.53 -7.81 -3.74
CA VAL A 105 -13.60 -6.98 -2.94
C VAL A 105 -14.03 -6.94 -1.48
N TYR A 106 -13.08 -7.20 -0.59
CA TYR A 106 -13.24 -7.00 0.85
C TYR A 106 -12.49 -5.75 1.30
N LEU A 107 -13.17 -4.91 2.09
CA LEU A 107 -12.62 -3.65 2.61
C LEU A 107 -12.33 -3.79 4.11
N LEU A 108 -11.06 -3.84 4.51
CA LEU A 108 -10.68 -4.03 5.92
C LEU A 108 -9.85 -2.83 6.40
N GLY A 109 -10.38 -2.01 7.30
CA GLY A 109 -9.58 -0.92 7.87
C GLY A 109 -10.38 0.33 8.24
N GLY A 110 -9.68 1.36 8.71
CA GLY A 110 -10.31 2.59 9.18
C GLY A 110 -11.16 2.42 10.44
N THR A 111 -11.83 3.51 10.85
CA THR A 111 -12.87 3.47 11.89
C THR A 111 -14.19 2.97 11.30
N GLU A 112 -15.15 2.62 12.16
CA GLU A 112 -16.51 2.22 11.73
C GLU A 112 -17.12 3.26 10.77
N ALA A 113 -17.11 4.53 11.17
CA ALA A 113 -17.63 5.62 10.34
C ALA A 113 -16.87 5.81 9.01
N VAL A 114 -15.59 5.45 8.94
CA VAL A 114 -14.80 5.53 7.70
C VAL A 114 -15.12 4.35 6.80
N ILE A 115 -15.22 3.14 7.34
CA ILE A 115 -15.44 1.95 6.52
C ILE A 115 -16.86 1.91 5.93
N GLU A 116 -17.87 2.32 6.70
CA GLU A 116 -19.26 2.44 6.22
C GLU A 116 -19.36 3.43 5.04
N LYS A 117 -18.74 4.61 5.17
CA LYS A 117 -18.70 5.61 4.11
C LYS A 117 -17.91 5.14 2.89
N THR A 118 -16.82 4.39 3.13
CA THR A 118 -16.02 3.82 2.05
C THR A 118 -16.83 2.77 1.28
N ALA A 119 -17.53 1.87 1.97
CA ALA A 119 -18.41 0.89 1.35
C ALA A 119 -19.50 1.57 0.52
N ALA A 120 -20.18 2.59 1.08
CA ALA A 120 -21.18 3.37 0.36
C ALA A 120 -20.60 4.10 -0.88
N TYR A 121 -19.37 4.62 -0.78
CA TYR A 121 -18.67 5.19 -1.92
C TYR A 121 -18.39 4.13 -2.99
N VAL A 122 -17.89 2.97 -2.61
CA VAL A 122 -17.56 1.88 -3.55
C VAL A 122 -18.82 1.39 -4.25
N THR A 123 -19.90 1.09 -3.53
CA THR A 123 -21.19 0.68 -4.11
C THR A 123 -21.71 1.69 -5.14
N ARG A 124 -21.57 3.00 -4.87
CA ARG A 124 -22.08 4.04 -5.76
C ARG A 124 -21.24 4.22 -7.02
N ASN A 125 -19.91 4.17 -6.91
CA ASN A 125 -19.00 4.50 -8.01
C ASN A 125 -18.57 3.27 -8.83
N TYR A 126 -18.69 2.08 -8.26
CA TYR A 126 -18.32 0.79 -8.87
C TYR A 126 -19.50 -0.19 -8.74
N PRO A 127 -20.60 0.02 -9.50
CA PRO A 127 -21.84 -0.73 -9.31
C PRO A 127 -21.77 -2.22 -9.71
N GLU A 128 -20.82 -2.60 -10.56
CA GLU A 128 -20.62 -3.98 -11.03
C GLU A 128 -19.64 -4.77 -10.14
N LEU A 129 -18.91 -4.07 -9.26
CA LEU A 129 -18.02 -4.67 -8.26
C LEU A 129 -18.86 -5.34 -7.16
N ILE A 130 -18.46 -6.55 -6.75
CA ILE A 130 -19.13 -7.26 -5.66
C ILE A 130 -18.45 -6.93 -4.34
N ILE A 131 -19.12 -6.23 -3.43
CA ILE A 131 -18.61 -6.05 -2.07
C ILE A 131 -18.77 -7.38 -1.33
N ALA A 132 -17.67 -8.10 -1.14
CA ALA A 132 -17.64 -9.37 -0.42
C ALA A 132 -17.95 -9.17 1.08
N GLY A 133 -17.54 -8.02 1.61
CA GLY A 133 -17.75 -7.59 2.98
C GLY A 133 -16.88 -6.39 3.30
N TYR A 134 -17.09 -5.81 4.48
CA TYR A 134 -16.21 -4.77 5.01
C TYR A 134 -16.18 -4.82 6.53
N HIS A 135 -15.08 -4.37 7.13
CA HIS A 135 -14.92 -4.30 8.58
C HIS A 135 -13.91 -3.22 8.99
N HIS A 136 -14.11 -2.61 10.16
CA HIS A 136 -13.17 -1.65 10.71
C HIS A 136 -11.80 -2.28 11.01
N GLY A 137 -10.73 -1.46 11.04
CA GLY A 137 -9.35 -1.91 11.22
C GLY A 137 -8.87 -2.09 12.67
N TYR A 138 -9.70 -1.72 13.66
CA TYR A 138 -9.39 -1.87 15.08
C TYR A 138 -9.57 -3.32 15.57
N ILE A 139 -8.91 -4.25 14.90
CA ILE A 139 -8.93 -5.70 15.20
C ILE A 139 -7.54 -6.16 15.63
N ASP A 140 -7.44 -7.14 16.53
CA ASP A 140 -6.13 -7.74 16.81
C ASP A 140 -5.67 -8.55 15.58
N PRO A 141 -4.53 -8.23 14.93
CA PRO A 141 -4.05 -9.01 13.80
C PRO A 141 -3.75 -10.47 14.15
N ALA A 142 -3.46 -10.76 15.42
CA ALA A 142 -3.21 -12.12 15.89
C ALA A 142 -4.49 -12.94 16.03
N ASP A 143 -5.65 -12.31 16.14
CA ASP A 143 -6.95 -12.98 16.25
C ASP A 143 -7.34 -13.59 14.89
N PRO A 144 -7.40 -14.94 14.76
CA PRO A 144 -7.75 -15.59 13.50
C PRO A 144 -9.21 -15.36 13.09
N THR A 145 -10.08 -14.98 14.03
CA THR A 145 -11.54 -14.85 13.81
C THR A 145 -11.84 -13.97 12.61
N TYR A 146 -11.16 -12.82 12.48
CA TYR A 146 -11.40 -11.90 11.38
C TYR A 146 -10.87 -12.44 10.04
N ARG A 147 -9.79 -13.23 10.04
CA ARG A 147 -9.33 -13.91 8.82
C ARG A 147 -10.34 -14.95 8.38
N GLU A 148 -10.91 -15.73 9.30
CA GLU A 148 -11.98 -16.69 8.99
C GLU A 148 -13.23 -15.99 8.41
N ILE A 149 -13.65 -14.87 9.00
CA ILE A 149 -14.76 -14.06 8.48
C ILE A 149 -14.47 -13.61 7.04
N VAL A 150 -13.28 -13.05 6.78
CA VAL A 150 -12.92 -12.60 5.42
C VAL A 150 -12.88 -13.78 4.45
N LYS A 151 -12.23 -14.89 4.81
CA LYS A 151 -12.15 -16.10 3.97
C LYS A 151 -13.53 -16.66 3.58
N ALA A 152 -14.46 -16.67 4.53
CA ALA A 152 -15.83 -17.15 4.29
C ALA A 152 -16.57 -16.32 3.24
N THR A 153 -16.15 -15.08 2.97
CA THR A 153 -16.70 -14.24 1.88
C THR A 153 -16.06 -14.48 0.52
N SER A 154 -14.99 -15.27 0.46
CA SER A 154 -14.21 -15.60 -0.75
C SER A 154 -13.91 -14.37 -1.63
N PRO A 155 -13.19 -13.36 -1.12
CA PRO A 155 -12.84 -12.19 -1.91
C PRO A 155 -11.70 -12.48 -2.87
N ASP A 156 -11.78 -11.91 -4.08
CA ASP A 156 -10.67 -11.91 -5.03
C ASP A 156 -9.61 -10.85 -4.65
N ILE A 157 -10.03 -9.75 -4.03
CA ILE A 157 -9.17 -8.64 -3.59
C ILE A 157 -9.49 -8.28 -2.14
N VAL A 158 -8.47 -8.13 -1.30
CA VAL A 158 -8.57 -7.61 0.07
C VAL A 158 -7.73 -6.35 0.21
N LEU A 159 -8.42 -5.23 0.46
CA LEU A 159 -7.79 -3.92 0.67
C LEU A 159 -7.66 -3.65 2.18
N VAL A 160 -6.43 -3.51 2.67
CA VAL A 160 -6.12 -3.46 4.11
C VAL A 160 -5.61 -2.08 4.53
N ALA A 161 -6.45 -1.33 5.25
CA ALA A 161 -6.21 0.02 5.77
C ALA A 161 -6.08 0.04 7.31
N MET A 162 -5.19 -0.79 7.85
CA MET A 162 -4.91 -0.87 9.29
C MET A 162 -3.66 -0.07 9.73
N GLY A 163 -2.93 0.48 8.76
CA GLY A 163 -1.63 1.11 8.96
C GLY A 163 -0.50 0.09 9.09
N PHE A 164 0.71 0.51 8.75
CA PHE A 164 1.91 -0.28 8.94
C PHE A 164 2.31 -0.31 10.43
N PRO A 165 2.88 -1.41 10.94
CA PRO A 165 3.19 -2.68 10.25
C PRO A 165 2.03 -3.68 10.17
N ARG A 166 0.91 -3.40 10.86
CA ARG A 166 -0.19 -4.36 11.09
C ARG A 166 -0.86 -4.81 9.80
N GLN A 167 -1.00 -3.93 8.81
CA GLN A 167 -1.63 -4.25 7.54
C GLN A 167 -0.84 -5.28 6.73
N GLU A 168 0.50 -5.18 6.70
CA GLU A 168 1.35 -6.15 5.99
C GLU A 168 1.37 -7.50 6.70
N GLN A 169 1.44 -7.50 8.03
CA GLN A 169 1.39 -8.72 8.85
C GLN A 169 0.08 -9.49 8.62
N TRP A 170 -1.05 -8.78 8.67
CA TRP A 170 -2.35 -9.39 8.46
C TRP A 170 -2.54 -9.88 7.01
N ALA A 171 -2.15 -9.07 6.02
CA ALA A 171 -2.27 -9.44 4.61
C ALA A 171 -1.45 -10.70 4.27
N HIS A 172 -0.23 -10.78 4.79
CA HIS A 172 0.63 -11.96 4.62
C HIS A 172 0.02 -13.21 5.27
N GLN A 173 -0.47 -13.10 6.50
CA GLN A 173 -1.13 -14.22 7.19
C GLN A 173 -2.40 -14.67 6.46
N TYR A 174 -3.23 -13.73 5.99
CA TYR A 174 -4.42 -14.02 5.20
C TYR A 174 -4.07 -14.78 3.92
N LEU A 175 -3.09 -14.30 3.15
CA LEU A 175 -2.67 -14.95 1.89
C LEU A 175 -2.08 -16.36 2.10
N ALA A 176 -1.47 -16.62 3.26
CA ALA A 176 -1.00 -17.96 3.61
C ALA A 176 -2.13 -18.98 3.82
N GLU A 177 -3.35 -18.51 4.13
CA GLU A 177 -4.51 -19.34 4.47
C GLU A 177 -5.53 -19.48 3.33
N VAL A 178 -5.26 -18.88 2.15
CA VAL A 178 -6.13 -18.97 0.97
C VAL A 178 -5.39 -19.54 -0.24
N GLU A 179 -6.14 -19.97 -1.24
CA GLU A 179 -5.57 -20.54 -2.48
C GLU A 179 -5.25 -19.47 -3.53
N SER A 180 -6.00 -18.36 -3.55
CA SER A 180 -5.91 -17.31 -4.56
C SER A 180 -6.29 -15.94 -3.99
N GLY A 181 -5.88 -14.88 -4.69
CA GLY A 181 -6.36 -13.51 -4.44
C GLY A 181 -5.26 -12.50 -4.20
N ILE A 182 -5.63 -11.23 -4.23
CA ILE A 182 -4.73 -10.09 -4.01
C ILE A 182 -4.97 -9.53 -2.61
N ALA A 183 -3.91 -9.33 -1.82
CA ALA A 183 -3.99 -8.56 -0.58
C ALA A 183 -3.01 -7.38 -0.63
N MET A 184 -3.52 -6.17 -0.38
CA MET A 184 -2.78 -4.93 -0.53
C MET A 184 -2.95 -4.04 0.70
N GLY A 185 -1.83 -3.67 1.32
CA GLY A 185 -1.81 -2.61 2.32
C GLY A 185 -2.00 -1.25 1.65
N ILE A 186 -2.97 -0.46 2.10
CA ILE A 186 -3.33 0.83 1.49
C ILE A 186 -3.26 2.02 2.45
N GLY A 187 -2.81 1.79 3.69
CA GLY A 187 -2.65 2.84 4.70
C GLY A 187 -3.95 3.63 4.94
N GLY A 188 -3.87 4.96 4.95
CA GLY A 188 -5.02 5.85 5.18
C GLY A 188 -5.85 6.16 3.94
N SER A 189 -5.88 5.28 2.94
CA SER A 189 -6.60 5.52 1.67
C SER A 189 -8.12 5.58 1.85
N PHE A 190 -8.68 4.78 2.77
CA PHE A 190 -10.10 4.82 3.10
C PHE A 190 -10.54 6.15 3.74
N ASP A 191 -9.68 6.81 4.53
CA ASP A 191 -10.00 8.15 5.06
C ASP A 191 -10.26 9.17 3.94
N VAL A 192 -9.60 9.00 2.79
CA VAL A 192 -9.77 9.86 1.62
C VAL A 192 -11.09 9.54 0.92
N LEU A 193 -11.39 8.26 0.67
CA LEU A 193 -12.66 7.84 0.04
C LEU A 193 -13.88 8.21 0.89
N ALA A 194 -13.79 8.04 2.21
CA ALA A 194 -14.83 8.41 3.15
C ALA A 194 -15.03 9.94 3.30
N GLY A 195 -14.17 10.75 2.68
CA GLY A 195 -14.19 12.21 2.79
C GLY A 195 -13.75 12.74 4.17
N ALA A 196 -13.24 11.88 5.05
CA ALA A 196 -12.72 12.25 6.36
C ALA A 196 -11.42 13.07 6.25
N THR A 197 -10.61 12.78 5.23
CA THR A 197 -9.42 13.56 4.86
C THR A 197 -9.52 13.99 3.39
N LYS A 198 -9.39 15.27 3.08
CA LYS A 198 -9.30 15.67 1.65
C LYS A 198 -7.92 15.32 1.10
N ARG A 199 -7.87 14.71 -0.09
CA ARG A 199 -6.65 14.52 -0.89
C ARG A 199 -5.99 15.88 -1.15
N ALA A 200 -4.67 15.90 -1.29
CA ALA A 200 -3.98 17.11 -1.71
C ALA A 200 -4.44 17.51 -3.12
N PRO A 201 -4.63 18.81 -3.43
CA PRO A 201 -4.90 19.27 -4.79
C PRO A 201 -3.88 18.74 -5.79
N ASP A 202 -4.30 18.51 -7.05
CA ASP A 202 -3.45 17.88 -8.08
C ASP A 202 -2.13 18.61 -8.30
N TRP A 203 -2.11 19.94 -8.21
CA TRP A 203 -0.88 20.72 -8.30
C TRP A 203 0.09 20.42 -7.15
N ILE A 204 -0.40 20.17 -5.92
CA ILE A 204 0.42 19.76 -4.76
C ILE A 204 0.97 18.34 -4.98
N GLN A 205 0.15 17.45 -5.54
CA GLN A 205 0.57 16.08 -5.85
C GLN A 205 1.65 16.05 -6.94
N ARG A 206 1.48 16.83 -8.01
CA ARG A 206 2.48 17.00 -9.09
C ARG A 206 3.79 17.61 -8.58
N LEU A 207 3.71 18.50 -7.58
CA LEU A 207 4.89 19.04 -6.89
C LEU A 207 5.48 18.07 -5.86
N ASN A 208 4.87 16.89 -5.64
CA ASN A 208 5.32 15.86 -4.69
C ASN A 208 5.45 16.34 -3.22
N ILE A 209 4.72 17.39 -2.84
CA ILE A 209 4.69 17.97 -1.48
C ILE A 209 3.43 17.54 -0.71
N GLU A 210 2.79 16.45 -1.13
CA GLU A 210 1.61 15.88 -0.48
C GLU A 210 1.85 15.56 1.01
N TRP A 211 3.05 15.10 1.35
CA TRP A 211 3.44 14.84 2.73
C TRP A 211 3.39 16.11 3.60
N LEU A 212 3.78 17.27 3.06
CA LEU A 212 3.74 18.55 3.76
C LEU A 212 2.29 19.05 3.89
N TYR A 213 1.46 18.83 2.87
CA TYR A 213 0.02 19.10 2.95
C TYR A 213 -0.67 18.27 4.03
N ARG A 214 -0.32 16.98 4.15
CA ARG A 214 -0.84 16.10 5.20
C ARG A 214 -0.36 16.55 6.59
N LEU A 215 0.87 17.02 6.77
CA LEU A 215 1.35 17.58 8.04
C LEU A 215 0.51 18.76 8.50
N MET A 216 0.31 19.74 7.61
CA MET A 216 -0.44 20.95 7.94
C MET A 216 -1.88 20.65 8.38
N ARG A 217 -2.42 19.50 7.93
CA ARG A 217 -3.77 19.05 8.29
C ARG A 217 -3.83 18.10 9.48
N GLN A 218 -2.76 17.38 9.77
CA GLN A 218 -2.67 16.42 10.87
C GLN A 218 -1.35 16.61 11.63
N PRO A 219 -1.22 17.71 12.40
CA PRO A 219 0.05 18.06 13.06
C PRO A 219 0.50 17.01 14.09
N SER A 220 -0.41 16.20 14.62
CA SER A 220 -0.09 15.06 15.50
C SER A 220 0.83 14.01 14.85
N ARG A 221 0.92 13.97 13.51
CA ARG A 221 1.80 13.05 12.76
C ARG A 221 3.24 13.54 12.61
N TRP A 222 3.61 14.70 13.17
CA TRP A 222 4.94 15.30 13.02
C TRP A 222 6.09 14.34 13.37
N GLY A 223 5.93 13.50 14.41
CA GLY A 223 6.95 12.54 14.82
C GLY A 223 7.27 11.49 13.75
N ARG A 224 6.26 11.05 12.99
CA ARG A 224 6.46 10.12 11.86
C ARG A 224 7.22 10.77 10.71
N MET A 225 7.02 12.07 10.51
CA MET A 225 7.72 12.82 9.45
C MET A 225 9.19 13.05 9.69
N LEU A 226 9.70 12.87 10.92
CA LEU A 226 11.15 12.78 11.16
C LEU A 226 11.79 11.61 10.41
N ALA A 227 11.00 10.61 9.96
CA ALA A 227 11.49 9.56 9.09
C ALA A 227 12.00 10.11 7.76
N ILE A 228 11.42 11.19 7.20
CA ILE A 228 11.81 11.72 5.89
C ILE A 228 13.24 12.31 5.93
N PRO A 229 13.59 13.24 6.85
CA PRO A 229 14.98 13.71 6.99
C PRO A 229 15.96 12.59 7.34
N LYS A 230 15.58 11.68 8.25
CA LYS A 230 16.42 10.52 8.63
C LYS A 230 16.69 9.60 7.45
N PHE A 231 15.68 9.34 6.62
CA PHE A 231 15.76 8.55 5.41
C PHE A 231 16.75 9.18 4.42
N MET A 232 16.58 10.47 4.09
CA MET A 232 17.49 11.17 3.18
C MET A 232 18.94 11.15 3.69
N TRP A 233 19.14 11.35 5.00
CA TRP A 233 20.48 11.27 5.60
C TRP A 233 21.09 9.86 5.51
N LYS A 234 20.32 8.81 5.79
CA LYS A 234 20.78 7.42 5.64
C LYS A 234 21.15 7.10 4.18
N ILE A 235 20.36 7.55 3.21
CA ILE A 235 20.65 7.37 1.78
C ILE A 235 21.98 8.04 1.39
N ILE A 236 22.20 9.30 1.81
CA ILE A 236 23.45 10.02 1.52
C ILE A 236 24.65 9.30 2.13
N ARG A 237 24.52 8.81 3.37
CA ARG A 237 25.60 8.10 4.07
C ARG A 237 25.90 6.73 3.45
N SER A 238 24.88 5.98 3.06
CA SER A 238 25.02 4.66 2.44
C SER A 238 25.70 4.73 1.08
N ASN A 239 25.33 5.70 0.24
CA ASN A 239 25.90 5.85 -1.10
C ASN A 239 27.37 6.33 -1.09
N LYS A 240 27.79 7.06 -0.04
CA LYS A 240 29.21 7.41 0.15
C LYS A 240 30.11 6.18 0.35
N GLY A 241 29.58 5.09 0.91
CA GLY A 241 30.31 3.83 1.07
C GLY A 241 30.28 2.90 -0.13
N ARG A 242 29.44 3.16 -1.14
CA ARG A 242 29.41 2.42 -2.42
C ARG A 242 30.35 3.00 -3.49
N ASN A 243 30.76 4.27 -3.34
CA ASN A 243 31.65 4.99 -4.27
C ASN A 243 33.12 5.05 -3.82
N THR A 244 33.49 4.23 -2.83
CA THR A 244 34.87 4.02 -2.34
C THR A 244 35.18 2.54 -2.40
#